data_AF-A0A2V9GL85-F1
#
_entry.id   AF-A0A2V9GL85-F1
#
_cell.length_a   1.000
_cell.length_b   1.000
_cell.length_c   1.000
_cell.angle_alpha   90.00
_cell.angle_beta   90.00
_cell.angle_gamma   90.00
#
_symmetry.space_group_name_H-M   'P 1'
#
loop_
_entity.id
_entity.type
_entity.pdbx_description
1 polymer ?
#
loop_
_entity_poly.entity_id
_entity_poly.type
_entity_poly.pdbx_seq_one_letter_code
_entity_poly.pdbx_strand_id
1 'polypeptide(L)'
;MGRTVLIAILILAASHSSIGQNAHPSSTAFHWLLSSKDATLFERVKTAFADELKPDDPEKVKPVVAQEYKWISRVGVFETSALVLIGERETRTSTYGNYFVAFNYDLKSGEKASLTSFNKGFMEWKFKKLIRFDSSRAPDIVFTHPSCTECEADYLLSSFRLDSTEAKWKVRMWSEKSTEILIGSDYSVGNEEDSKDDCLSKFADFNGDGFGDLAVRCLAITEQAKILEDTTTIYTIQHGQPQVLTVKDRQQLATIRDELCVDAKKSKLCPSK
;
A
#
# COMPACT_ATOMS: atom_id res chain seq x y z
N MET A 1 48.70 -44.81 58.63
CA MET A 1 48.07 -44.76 57.29
C MET A 1 46.57 -44.91 57.46
N GLY A 2 45.77 -43.96 56.97
CA GLY A 2 44.31 -43.96 57.05
C GLY A 2 43.77 -42.54 56.92
N ARG A 3 43.60 -42.06 55.68
CA ARG A 3 43.10 -40.72 55.36
C ARG A 3 41.57 -40.75 55.26
N THR A 4 40.91 -39.95 56.08
CA THR A 4 39.46 -39.70 56.05
C THR A 4 39.14 -38.67 54.97
N VAL A 5 38.25 -39.00 54.02
CA VAL A 5 37.78 -38.09 52.97
C VAL A 5 36.42 -37.53 53.37
N LEU A 6 36.33 -36.21 53.49
CA LEU A 6 35.11 -35.44 53.71
C LEU A 6 34.54 -35.00 52.35
N ILE A 7 33.31 -35.41 52.05
CA ILE A 7 32.57 -34.97 50.86
C ILE A 7 31.64 -33.84 51.29
N ALA A 8 31.89 -32.64 50.76
CA ALA A 8 31.01 -31.48 50.91
C ALA A 8 30.03 -31.43 49.72
N ILE A 9 28.73 -31.49 50.01
CA ILE A 9 27.66 -31.37 49.01
C ILE A 9 27.25 -29.89 48.96
N LEU A 10 27.53 -29.25 47.83
CA LEU A 10 27.08 -27.90 47.49
C LEU A 10 25.68 -27.97 46.87
N ILE A 11 24.68 -27.41 47.55
CA ILE A 11 23.32 -27.25 47.03
C ILE A 11 23.25 -25.91 46.29
N LEU A 12 23.22 -25.96 44.97
CA LEU A 12 22.92 -24.81 44.11
C LEU A 12 21.40 -24.56 44.09
N ALA A 13 20.97 -23.46 44.69
CA ALA A 13 19.62 -22.95 44.56
C ALA A 13 19.43 -22.32 43.17
N ALA A 14 18.66 -22.98 42.31
CA ALA A 14 18.24 -22.43 41.02
C ALA A 14 17.04 -21.50 41.22
N SER A 15 17.28 -20.19 41.09
CA SER A 15 16.20 -19.19 41.01
C SER A 15 15.52 -19.31 39.65
N HIS A 16 14.37 -19.99 39.59
CA HIS A 16 13.50 -19.99 38.41
C HIS A 16 12.70 -18.69 38.37
N SER A 17 13.28 -17.65 37.77
CA SER A 17 12.52 -16.48 37.32
C SER A 17 11.66 -16.89 36.13
N SER A 18 10.40 -17.23 36.40
CA SER A 18 9.36 -17.35 35.37
C SER A 18 8.95 -15.94 34.93
N ILE A 19 9.76 -15.33 34.06
CA ILE A 19 9.28 -14.21 33.25
C ILE A 19 8.26 -14.81 32.29
N GLY A 20 6.98 -14.68 32.65
CA GLY A 20 5.86 -14.92 31.76
C GLY A 20 5.96 -13.94 30.60
N GLN A 21 6.67 -14.31 29.54
CA GLN A 21 6.50 -13.68 28.25
C GLN A 21 5.08 -13.99 27.80
N ASN A 22 4.18 -13.03 28.01
CA ASN A 22 2.95 -12.90 27.24
C ASN A 22 3.36 -12.63 25.77
N ALA A 23 3.89 -13.66 25.11
CA ALA A 23 4.15 -13.63 23.69
C ALA A 23 2.77 -13.55 23.03
N HIS A 24 2.46 -12.38 22.48
CA HIS A 24 1.28 -12.20 21.65
C HIS A 24 1.28 -13.30 20.59
N PRO A 25 0.16 -14.00 20.36
CA PRO A 25 0.07 -14.99 19.31
C PRO A 25 0.41 -14.30 17.98
N SER A 26 1.53 -14.70 17.37
CA SER A 26 1.93 -14.19 16.06
C SER A 26 0.90 -14.67 15.04
N SER A 27 0.04 -13.76 14.58
CA SER A 27 -0.88 -14.05 13.49
C SER A 27 -0.08 -14.27 12.22
N THR A 28 -0.21 -15.44 11.62
CA THR A 28 0.40 -15.79 10.33
C THR A 28 -0.33 -15.17 9.15
N ALA A 29 -1.45 -14.49 9.39
CA ALA A 29 -2.27 -13.81 8.40
C ALA A 29 -2.28 -12.28 8.63
N PHE A 30 -2.30 -11.54 7.51
CA PHE A 30 -2.41 -10.09 7.54
C PHE A 30 -3.77 -9.67 8.11
N HIS A 31 -3.77 -8.63 8.94
CA HIS A 31 -5.00 -8.01 9.44
C HIS A 31 -4.81 -6.53 9.70
N TRP A 32 -5.91 -5.77 9.60
CA TRP A 32 -5.96 -4.39 10.06
C TRP A 32 -6.21 -4.36 11.57
N LEU A 33 -5.38 -3.64 12.31
CA LEU A 33 -5.63 -3.41 13.73
C LEU A 33 -6.88 -2.55 13.91
N LEU A 34 -7.69 -2.94 14.87
CA LEU A 34 -8.85 -2.18 15.32
C LEU A 34 -8.52 -1.64 16.71
N SER A 35 -8.48 -0.31 16.87
CA SER A 35 -8.11 0.33 18.15
C SER A 35 -8.97 -0.15 19.34
N SER A 36 -10.21 -0.57 19.09
CA SER A 36 -11.11 -1.11 20.11
C SER A 36 -10.84 -2.57 20.51
N LYS A 37 -10.26 -3.39 19.61
CA LYS A 37 -9.98 -4.81 19.88
C LYS A 37 -8.51 -5.05 20.22
N ASP A 38 -7.63 -4.30 19.57
CA ASP A 38 -6.18 -4.43 19.63
C ASP A 38 -5.57 -3.25 20.42
N ALA A 39 -6.27 -2.74 21.42
CA ALA A 39 -5.97 -1.47 22.10
C ALA A 39 -4.52 -1.38 22.59
N THR A 40 -4.00 -2.45 23.20
CA THR A 40 -2.62 -2.49 23.69
C THR A 40 -1.59 -2.34 22.57
N LEU A 41 -1.78 -3.06 21.46
CA LEU A 41 -0.87 -2.98 20.32
C LEU A 41 -1.02 -1.63 19.60
N PHE A 42 -2.26 -1.14 19.46
CA PHE A 42 -2.52 0.16 18.84
C PHE A 42 -1.89 1.30 19.64
N GLU A 43 -2.04 1.35 20.96
CA GLU A 43 -1.40 2.37 21.80
C GLU A 43 0.13 2.25 21.81
N ARG A 44 0.68 1.03 21.70
CA ARG A 44 2.12 0.84 21.50
C ARG A 44 2.60 1.47 20.18
N VAL A 45 1.90 1.22 19.07
CA VAL A 45 2.22 1.84 17.78
C VAL A 45 2.08 3.36 17.87
N LYS A 46 0.98 3.86 18.42
CA LYS A 46 0.76 5.30 18.62
C LYS A 46 1.86 5.97 19.44
N THR A 47 2.33 5.32 20.50
CA THR A 47 3.46 5.81 21.30
C THR A 47 4.75 5.83 20.49
N ALA A 48 5.03 4.78 19.69
CA ALA A 48 6.21 4.71 18.84
C ALA A 48 6.24 5.80 17.74
N PHE A 49 5.06 6.26 17.31
CA PHE A 49 4.89 7.31 16.30
C PHE A 49 4.54 8.69 16.89
N ALA A 50 4.76 8.91 18.19
CA ALA A 50 4.37 10.14 18.86
C ALA A 50 5.03 11.39 18.25
N ASP A 51 6.24 11.28 17.69
CA ASP A 51 6.93 12.39 17.03
C ASP A 51 6.32 12.70 15.66
N GLU A 52 6.04 11.68 14.84
CA GLU A 52 5.40 11.85 13.53
C GLU A 52 3.95 12.35 13.63
N LEU A 53 3.31 12.17 14.78
CA LEU A 53 1.96 12.66 15.06
C LEU A 53 1.92 14.09 15.60
N LYS A 54 3.07 14.73 15.84
CA LYS A 54 3.10 16.13 16.24
C LYS A 54 2.68 17.04 15.07
N PRO A 55 1.92 18.10 15.34
CA PRO A 55 1.70 19.17 14.38
C PRO A 55 3.03 19.69 13.84
N ASP A 56 3.07 20.01 12.55
CA ASP A 56 4.23 20.72 11.99
C ASP A 56 4.38 22.11 12.61
N ASP A 57 5.61 22.62 12.64
CA ASP A 57 5.89 24.01 12.98
C ASP A 57 5.86 24.85 11.69
N PRO A 58 4.88 25.76 11.52
CA PRO A 58 4.72 26.53 10.28
C PRO A 58 5.97 27.34 9.89
N GLU A 59 6.81 27.73 10.84
CA GLU A 59 8.04 28.46 10.54
C GLU A 59 9.16 27.55 10.01
N LYS A 60 9.13 26.25 10.33
CA LYS A 60 10.16 25.29 9.92
C LYS A 60 9.89 24.61 8.59
N VAL A 61 8.63 24.55 8.16
CA VAL A 61 8.22 23.81 6.95
C VAL A 61 8.02 24.69 5.72
N LYS A 62 8.14 26.02 5.86
CA LYS A 62 8.11 26.96 4.73
C LYS A 62 9.12 26.53 3.64
N PRO A 63 8.74 26.59 2.36
CA PRO A 63 7.51 27.20 1.81
C PRO A 63 6.29 26.25 1.72
N VAL A 64 6.36 25.04 2.29
CA VAL A 64 5.27 24.05 2.24
C VAL A 64 4.20 24.38 3.30
N VAL A 65 2.95 24.01 3.02
CA VAL A 65 1.83 24.13 3.96
C VAL A 65 2.04 23.19 5.15
N ALA A 66 1.99 23.74 6.36
CA ALA A 66 2.13 22.97 7.60
C ALA A 66 0.94 22.05 7.84
N GLN A 67 1.20 20.80 8.20
CA GLN A 67 0.18 19.82 8.55
C GLN A 67 -0.05 19.84 10.08
N GLU A 68 -1.00 20.65 10.56
CA GLU A 68 -1.24 20.80 12.00
C GLU A 68 -2.10 19.67 12.59
N TYR A 69 -2.77 18.88 11.76
CA TYR A 69 -3.59 17.76 12.21
C TYR A 69 -3.10 16.44 11.62
N LYS A 70 -2.50 15.61 12.48
CA LYS A 70 -1.99 14.27 12.13
C LYS A 70 -2.65 13.20 12.98
N TRP A 71 -2.91 12.04 12.38
CA TRP A 71 -3.51 10.89 13.08
C TRP A 71 -3.08 9.56 12.48
N ILE A 72 -3.11 8.48 13.26
CA ILE A 72 -2.99 7.13 12.71
C ILE A 72 -4.27 6.81 11.94
N SER A 73 -4.15 6.73 10.62
CA SER A 73 -5.25 6.37 9.73
C SER A 73 -5.51 4.87 9.79
N ARG A 74 -4.46 4.06 9.61
CA ARG A 74 -4.54 2.59 9.61
C ARG A 74 -3.24 1.97 10.10
N VAL A 75 -3.35 0.77 10.68
CA VAL A 75 -2.20 -0.09 10.98
C VAL A 75 -2.51 -1.49 10.47
N GLY A 76 -1.72 -1.99 9.53
CA GLY A 76 -1.80 -3.35 9.02
C GLY A 76 -0.67 -4.18 9.58
N VAL A 77 -0.93 -5.37 10.11
CA VAL A 77 0.08 -6.21 10.76
C VAL A 77 0.18 -7.56 10.05
N PHE A 78 1.41 -7.99 9.80
CA PHE A 78 1.75 -9.34 9.37
C PHE A 78 3.00 -9.81 10.14
N GLU A 79 2.86 -10.89 10.91
CA GLU A 79 3.92 -11.40 11.77
C GLU A 79 4.49 -10.29 12.68
N THR A 80 5.78 -9.95 12.57
CA THR A 80 6.44 -8.91 13.36
C THR A 80 6.49 -7.55 12.66
N SER A 81 5.92 -7.42 11.46
CA SER A 81 6.00 -6.21 10.65
C SER A 81 4.65 -5.51 10.58
N ALA A 82 4.64 -4.20 10.84
CA ALA A 82 3.47 -3.36 10.75
C ALA A 82 3.63 -2.29 9.66
N LEU A 83 2.64 -2.17 8.78
CA LEU A 83 2.43 -1.00 7.94
C LEU A 83 1.64 0.03 8.74
N VAL A 84 2.20 1.21 8.95
CA VAL A 84 1.54 2.32 9.64
C VAL A 84 1.29 3.44 8.65
N LEU A 85 0.02 3.82 8.48
CA LEU A 85 -0.41 4.94 7.67
C LEU A 85 -0.81 6.09 8.60
N ILE A 86 -0.12 7.23 8.47
CA ILE A 86 -0.47 8.47 9.15
C ILE A 86 -1.18 9.36 8.13
N GLY A 87 -2.39 9.80 8.49
CA GLY A 87 -3.10 10.83 7.77
C GLY A 87 -2.68 12.21 8.29
N GLU A 88 -2.57 13.15 7.37
CA GLU A 88 -2.17 14.53 7.60
C GLU A 88 -3.17 15.48 6.93
N ARG A 89 -3.45 16.59 7.60
CA ARG A 89 -4.21 17.74 7.10
C ARG A 89 -3.61 19.02 7.64
N GLU A 90 -3.79 20.10 6.89
CA GLU A 90 -3.44 21.46 7.33
C GLU A 90 -4.09 21.78 8.68
N THR A 91 -5.41 21.62 8.80
CA THR A 91 -6.15 21.76 10.05
C THR A 91 -7.21 20.68 10.17
N ARG A 92 -7.76 20.48 11.38
CA ARG A 92 -8.83 19.51 11.63
C ARG A 92 -10.10 19.79 10.80
N THR A 93 -10.35 21.06 10.48
CA THR A 93 -11.51 21.52 9.71
C THR A 93 -11.21 21.79 8.25
N SER A 94 -9.96 21.58 7.81
CA SER A 94 -9.59 21.77 6.41
C SER A 94 -10.46 20.89 5.51
N THR A 95 -10.92 21.49 4.42
CA THR A 95 -11.70 20.82 3.38
C THR A 95 -10.83 20.27 2.26
N TYR A 96 -9.54 20.61 2.26
CA TYR A 96 -8.56 20.06 1.34
C TYR A 96 -8.39 18.55 1.55
N GLY A 97 -7.96 17.88 0.49
CA GLY A 97 -7.76 16.44 0.48
C GLY A 97 -6.77 16.00 1.56
N ASN A 98 -6.99 14.79 2.07
CA ASN A 98 -6.06 14.18 3.02
C ASN A 98 -4.73 13.87 2.34
N TYR A 99 -3.64 14.11 3.03
CA TYR A 99 -2.35 13.56 2.67
C TYR A 99 -2.02 12.36 3.57
N PHE A 100 -1.34 11.35 3.03
CA PHE A 100 -0.97 10.17 3.80
C PHE A 100 0.50 9.83 3.62
N VAL A 101 1.18 9.59 4.74
CA VAL A 101 2.54 9.05 4.77
C VAL A 101 2.52 7.64 5.33
N ALA A 102 3.41 6.80 4.83
CA ALA A 102 3.43 5.37 5.15
C ALA A 102 4.78 4.95 5.73
N PHE A 103 4.74 4.09 6.73
CA PHE A 103 5.92 3.58 7.42
C PHE A 103 5.84 2.07 7.57
N ASN A 104 7.00 1.43 7.49
CA ASN A 104 7.23 0.13 8.09
C ASN A 104 7.61 0.32 9.56
N TYR A 105 7.06 -0.52 10.44
CA TYR A 105 7.39 -0.57 11.85
C TYR A 105 7.63 -2.02 12.27
N ASP A 106 8.83 -2.31 12.76
CA ASP A 106 9.16 -3.61 13.34
C ASP A 106 8.65 -3.67 14.80
N LEU A 107 7.65 -4.51 15.02
CA LEU A 107 7.00 -4.69 16.33
C LEU A 107 7.92 -5.34 17.38
N LYS A 108 9.04 -5.93 16.99
CA LYS A 108 10.00 -6.53 17.90
C LYS A 108 11.10 -5.53 18.28
N SER A 109 11.75 -4.93 17.29
CA SER A 109 12.89 -4.02 17.52
C SER A 109 12.46 -2.58 17.84
N GLY A 110 11.26 -2.18 17.40
CA GLY A 110 10.81 -0.79 17.44
C GLY A 110 11.39 0.08 16.31
N GLU A 111 12.10 -0.51 15.34
CA GLU A 111 12.64 0.22 14.19
C GLU A 111 11.51 0.73 13.29
N LYS A 112 11.61 2.01 12.90
CA LYS A 112 10.72 2.67 11.93
C LYS A 112 11.47 2.95 10.65
N ALA A 113 10.83 2.72 9.50
CA ALA A 113 11.35 3.12 8.20
C ALA A 113 10.23 3.77 7.38
N SER A 114 10.47 4.97 6.85
CA SER A 114 9.52 5.62 5.93
C SER A 114 9.48 4.87 4.61
N LEU A 115 8.27 4.63 4.09
CA LEU A 115 8.04 4.05 2.76
C LEU A 115 7.86 5.13 1.70
N THR A 116 7.54 6.33 2.14
CA THR A 116 7.39 7.52 1.34
C THR A 116 8.73 8.27 1.35
N SER A 117 9.24 8.63 0.18
CA SER A 117 10.39 9.55 0.10
C SER A 117 9.98 10.93 0.62
N PHE A 118 10.96 11.77 0.99
CA PHE A 118 10.70 13.15 1.41
C PHE A 118 9.82 13.85 0.34
N ASN A 119 8.67 14.39 0.75
CA ASN A 119 7.64 15.00 -0.13
C ASN A 119 6.89 14.05 -1.11
N LYS A 120 6.90 12.73 -0.88
CA LYS A 120 6.16 11.75 -1.70
C LYS A 120 5.26 10.85 -0.88
N GLY A 121 4.24 11.42 -0.27
CA GLY A 121 3.10 10.71 0.30
C GLY A 121 2.00 10.51 -0.73
N PHE A 122 0.83 10.07 -0.27
CA PHE A 122 -0.30 9.72 -1.10
C PHE A 122 -1.47 10.67 -0.81
N MET A 123 -1.89 11.45 -1.82
CA MET A 123 -3.10 12.24 -1.72
C MET A 123 -4.32 11.31 -1.66
N GLU A 124 -5.33 11.63 -0.85
CA GLU A 124 -6.60 10.90 -0.76
C GLU A 124 -6.50 9.37 -0.84
N TRP A 125 -5.54 8.79 -0.13
CA TRP A 125 -5.30 7.35 -0.12
C TRP A 125 -6.62 6.58 0.12
N LYS A 126 -6.94 5.66 -0.79
CA LYS A 126 -8.16 4.85 -0.76
C LYS A 126 -7.81 3.37 -0.93
N PHE A 127 -7.99 2.60 0.14
CA PHE A 127 -7.87 1.14 0.10
C PHE A 127 -8.76 0.54 -0.99
N LYS A 128 -8.22 -0.40 -1.76
CA LYS A 128 -8.98 -1.16 -2.75
C LYS A 128 -9.13 -2.62 -2.36
N LYS A 129 -8.01 -3.33 -2.18
CA LYS A 129 -8.04 -4.79 -2.00
C LYS A 129 -6.74 -5.33 -1.39
N LEU A 130 -6.83 -6.50 -0.76
CA LEU A 130 -5.68 -7.35 -0.46
C LEU A 130 -5.54 -8.38 -1.59
N ILE A 131 -4.39 -8.45 -2.24
CA ILE A 131 -4.15 -9.30 -3.42
C ILE A 131 -2.80 -10.00 -3.29
N ARG A 132 -2.72 -11.25 -3.74
CA ARG A 132 -1.43 -11.93 -3.89
C ARG A 132 -1.04 -11.89 -5.35
N PHE A 133 -0.06 -11.06 -5.69
CA PHE A 133 0.50 -11.00 -7.05
C PHE A 133 1.59 -12.06 -7.28
N ASP A 134 2.11 -12.64 -6.20
CA ASP A 134 3.18 -13.62 -6.25
C ASP A 134 3.03 -14.63 -5.09
N SER A 135 3.99 -15.55 -4.98
CA SER A 135 3.99 -16.61 -3.97
C SER A 135 4.22 -16.13 -2.54
N SER A 136 4.43 -14.83 -2.30
CA SER A 136 4.54 -14.26 -0.95
C SER A 136 3.34 -14.66 -0.08
N ARG A 137 3.64 -14.92 1.20
CA ARG A 137 2.63 -15.26 2.20
C ARG A 137 1.77 -14.06 2.58
N ALA A 138 2.37 -12.88 2.62
CA ALA A 138 1.65 -11.64 2.90
C ALA A 138 1.00 -11.15 1.59
N PRO A 139 -0.31 -10.82 1.59
CA PRO A 139 -0.91 -10.16 0.45
C PRO A 139 -0.37 -8.73 0.34
N ASP A 140 -0.31 -8.23 -0.88
CA ASP A 140 -0.16 -6.83 -1.18
C ASP A 140 -1.39 -6.04 -0.76
N ILE A 141 -1.14 -4.83 -0.28
CA ILE A 141 -2.17 -3.87 0.07
C ILE A 141 -2.30 -2.90 -1.08
N VAL A 142 -3.35 -3.04 -1.87
CA VAL A 142 -3.59 -2.24 -3.07
C VAL A 142 -4.49 -1.05 -2.73
N PHE A 143 -4.11 0.10 -3.25
CA PHE A 143 -4.80 1.36 -3.00
C PHE A 143 -4.71 2.30 -4.21
N THR A 144 -5.55 3.32 -4.22
CA THR A 144 -5.51 4.40 -5.20
C THR A 144 -5.27 5.74 -4.54
N HIS A 145 -4.72 6.67 -5.30
CA HIS A 145 -4.54 8.06 -4.94
C HIS A 145 -4.50 8.91 -6.22
N PRO A 146 -5.02 10.13 -6.22
CA PRO A 146 -4.74 11.07 -7.28
C PRO A 146 -3.28 11.58 -7.20
N SER A 147 -2.75 12.10 -8.30
CA SER A 147 -1.44 12.77 -8.36
C SER A 147 -1.44 14.15 -7.68
N CYS A 148 -2.61 14.81 -7.61
CA CYS A 148 -2.85 16.09 -6.93
C CYS A 148 -4.32 16.21 -6.48
N THR A 149 -4.67 17.23 -5.69
CA THR A 149 -6.08 17.50 -5.30
C THR A 149 -6.61 18.87 -5.73
N GLU A 150 -5.75 19.71 -6.29
CA GLU A 150 -6.08 21.08 -6.71
C GLU A 150 -5.68 21.32 -8.17
N CYS A 151 -5.51 20.24 -8.92
CA CYS A 151 -5.16 20.28 -10.33
C CYS A 151 -5.91 19.16 -11.06
N GLU A 152 -5.73 19.10 -12.37
CA GLU A 152 -6.17 17.97 -13.16
C GLU A 152 -5.26 16.78 -12.84
N ALA A 153 -5.85 15.81 -12.15
CA ALA A 153 -5.17 14.70 -11.55
C ALA A 153 -5.21 13.47 -12.44
N ASP A 154 -4.07 12.77 -12.43
CA ASP A 154 -4.03 11.36 -12.75
C ASP A 154 -4.51 10.58 -11.53
N TYR A 155 -5.39 9.61 -11.75
CA TYR A 155 -5.75 8.61 -10.76
C TYR A 155 -4.78 7.45 -10.88
N LEU A 156 -4.03 7.22 -9.82
CA LEU A 156 -2.95 6.25 -9.77
C LEU A 156 -3.32 5.07 -8.87
N LEU A 157 -2.79 3.91 -9.21
CA LEU A 157 -2.87 2.69 -8.43
C LEU A 157 -1.47 2.28 -7.96
N SER A 158 -1.36 2.04 -6.67
CA SER A 158 -0.13 1.67 -5.99
C SER A 158 -0.37 0.48 -5.06
N SER A 159 0.70 -0.17 -4.63
CA SER A 159 0.59 -1.22 -3.62
C SER A 159 1.77 -1.24 -2.65
N PHE A 160 1.47 -1.63 -1.41
CA PHE A 160 2.50 -2.00 -0.45
C PHE A 160 2.69 -3.51 -0.48
N ARG A 161 3.93 -3.95 -0.66
CA ARG A 161 4.34 -5.36 -0.60
C ARG A 161 5.23 -5.60 0.62
N LEU A 162 5.15 -6.77 1.22
CA LEU A 162 6.11 -7.18 2.23
C LEU A 162 7.31 -7.84 1.55
N ASP A 163 8.50 -7.29 1.77
CA ASP A 163 9.75 -7.98 1.46
C ASP A 163 10.02 -9.03 2.54
N SER A 164 9.83 -10.31 2.20
CA SER A 164 10.00 -11.42 3.15
C SER A 164 11.44 -11.62 3.61
N THR A 165 12.42 -11.13 2.85
CA THR A 165 13.84 -11.28 3.22
C THR A 165 14.20 -10.31 4.34
N GLU A 166 13.68 -9.09 4.26
CA GLU A 166 13.94 -8.04 5.25
C GLU A 166 12.85 -7.95 6.33
N ALA A 167 11.72 -8.64 6.15
CA ALA A 167 10.48 -8.47 6.93
C ALA A 167 10.00 -7.01 6.95
N LYS A 168 10.20 -6.28 5.84
CA LYS A 168 9.88 -4.86 5.72
C LYS A 168 8.84 -4.63 4.62
N TRP A 169 7.82 -3.83 4.93
CA TRP A 169 6.92 -3.29 3.92
C TRP A 169 7.71 -2.37 2.97
N LYS A 170 7.35 -2.38 1.69
CA LYS A 170 7.92 -1.53 0.63
C LYS A 170 6.80 -1.13 -0.33
N VAL A 171 6.96 0.01 -1.00
CA VAL A 171 6.12 0.32 -2.17
C VAL A 171 6.53 -0.60 -3.31
N ARG A 172 5.57 -1.25 -3.97
CA ARG A 172 5.87 -2.15 -5.10
C ARG A 172 6.27 -1.34 -6.32
N MET A 173 7.32 -1.80 -6.99
CA MET A 173 7.65 -1.38 -8.35
C MET A 173 6.78 -2.15 -9.34
N TRP A 174 6.07 -1.42 -10.21
CA TRP A 174 5.25 -1.98 -11.29
C TRP A 174 5.98 -1.98 -12.65
N SER A 175 7.10 -1.27 -12.72
CA SER A 175 8.07 -1.33 -13.82
C SER A 175 9.45 -0.99 -13.28
N GLU A 176 10.48 -0.95 -14.12
CA GLU A 176 11.82 -0.49 -13.71
C GLU A 176 11.83 0.96 -13.21
N LYS A 177 10.82 1.76 -13.58
CA LYS A 177 10.82 3.22 -13.38
C LYS A 177 9.64 3.74 -12.57
N SER A 178 8.63 2.92 -12.31
CA SER A 178 7.38 3.38 -11.68
C SER A 178 6.93 2.49 -10.53
N THR A 179 6.46 3.13 -9.47
CA THR A 179 5.71 2.54 -8.34
C THR A 179 4.19 2.64 -8.52
N GLU A 180 3.75 3.26 -9.60
CA GLU A 180 2.36 3.67 -9.85
C GLU A 180 1.89 3.21 -11.22
N ILE A 181 0.60 2.90 -11.31
CA ILE A 181 -0.11 2.56 -12.55
C ILE A 181 -1.21 3.59 -12.77
N LEU A 182 -1.23 4.23 -13.94
CA LEU A 182 -2.32 5.10 -14.35
C LEU A 182 -3.61 4.29 -14.52
N ILE A 183 -4.69 4.73 -13.88
CA ILE A 183 -6.02 4.10 -13.95
C ILE A 183 -7.13 5.11 -14.28
N GLY A 184 -6.76 6.24 -14.88
CA GLY A 184 -7.64 7.28 -15.39
C GLY A 184 -7.12 8.67 -15.07
N SER A 185 -7.69 9.70 -15.68
CA SER A 185 -7.41 11.10 -15.37
C SER A 185 -8.69 11.95 -15.40
N ASP A 186 -8.67 13.14 -14.80
CA ASP A 186 -9.80 14.09 -14.83
C ASP A 186 -9.54 15.38 -15.61
N TYR A 187 -8.50 15.42 -16.46
CA TYR A 187 -8.22 16.53 -17.37
C TYR A 187 -9.51 17.06 -18.02
N SER A 188 -9.75 18.35 -17.82
CA SER A 188 -10.75 19.09 -18.58
C SER A 188 -10.07 19.54 -19.85
N VAL A 189 -10.32 18.80 -20.92
CA VAL A 189 -9.73 19.10 -22.22
C VAL A 189 -10.19 20.52 -22.60
N GLY A 190 -9.23 21.46 -22.65
CA GLY A 190 -9.49 22.90 -22.83
C GLY A 190 -8.88 23.51 -24.11
N ASN A 191 -8.00 22.78 -24.79
CA ASN A 191 -7.51 23.07 -26.14
C ASN A 191 -7.37 21.78 -26.98
N GLU A 192 -7.22 21.91 -28.31
CA GLU A 192 -7.13 20.76 -29.25
C GLU A 192 -5.97 19.79 -28.99
N GLU A 193 -4.94 20.21 -28.24
CA GLU A 193 -3.76 19.39 -27.93
C GLU A 193 -3.89 18.57 -26.64
N ASP A 194 -4.87 18.88 -25.79
CA ASP A 194 -5.06 18.16 -24.54
C ASP A 194 -5.80 16.84 -24.82
N SER A 195 -5.50 15.81 -24.03
CA SER A 195 -6.20 14.53 -24.08
C SER A 195 -6.49 14.03 -22.68
N LYS A 196 -7.64 13.38 -22.53
CA LYS A 196 -8.03 12.72 -21.30
C LYS A 196 -7.90 11.20 -21.45
N ASP A 197 -7.43 10.54 -20.41
CA ASP A 197 -7.43 9.09 -20.28
C ASP A 197 -8.68 8.61 -19.54
N ASP A 198 -9.63 8.06 -20.29
CA ASP A 198 -10.72 7.28 -19.70
C ASP A 198 -10.24 5.83 -19.56
N CYS A 199 -10.21 5.31 -18.35
CA CYS A 199 -9.66 3.99 -18.07
C CYS A 199 -10.64 3.09 -17.32
N LEU A 200 -10.55 1.79 -17.60
CA LEU A 200 -11.10 0.72 -16.78
C LEU A 200 -9.96 -0.08 -16.18
N SER A 201 -10.11 -0.54 -14.94
CA SER A 201 -9.17 -1.44 -14.31
C SER A 201 -9.87 -2.57 -13.56
N LYS A 202 -9.29 -3.77 -13.57
CA LYS A 202 -9.80 -4.94 -12.84
C LYS A 202 -8.68 -5.87 -12.42
N PHE A 203 -8.85 -6.42 -11.22
CA PHE A 203 -8.01 -7.50 -10.71
C PHE A 203 -8.63 -8.86 -11.02
N ALA A 204 -7.90 -9.73 -11.68
CA ALA A 204 -8.26 -11.12 -11.94
C ALA A 204 -6.99 -11.93 -12.23
N ASP A 205 -7.07 -13.26 -12.24
CA ASP A 205 -5.99 -14.12 -12.71
C ASP A 205 -6.12 -14.26 -14.24
N PHE A 206 -5.49 -13.36 -14.98
CA PHE A 206 -5.61 -13.31 -16.44
C PHE A 206 -4.68 -14.30 -17.15
N ASN A 207 -3.64 -14.76 -16.45
CA ASN A 207 -2.64 -15.67 -17.00
C ASN A 207 -2.83 -17.14 -16.55
N GLY A 208 -3.68 -17.39 -15.54
CA GLY A 208 -4.02 -18.71 -15.00
C GLY A 208 -2.99 -19.31 -14.03
N ASP A 209 -2.11 -18.50 -13.44
CA ASP A 209 -1.05 -18.95 -12.53
C ASP A 209 -1.49 -19.03 -11.05
N GLY A 210 -2.74 -18.67 -10.76
CA GLY A 210 -3.31 -18.65 -9.41
C GLY A 210 -3.02 -17.38 -8.62
N PHE A 211 -2.31 -16.41 -9.19
CA PHE A 211 -2.07 -15.10 -8.61
C PHE A 211 -2.94 -14.03 -9.29
N GLY A 212 -3.16 -12.92 -8.57
CA GLY A 212 -3.87 -11.80 -9.14
C GLY A 212 -2.99 -11.05 -10.11
N ASP A 213 -3.55 -10.67 -11.25
CA ASP A 213 -3.01 -9.68 -12.18
C ASP A 213 -3.89 -8.42 -12.13
N LEU A 214 -3.40 -7.32 -12.71
CA LEU A 214 -4.18 -6.12 -12.96
C LEU A 214 -4.26 -5.85 -14.46
N ALA A 215 -5.46 -5.92 -15.03
CA ALA A 215 -5.71 -5.41 -16.37
C ALA A 215 -6.16 -3.94 -16.27
N VAL A 216 -5.57 -3.10 -17.11
CA VAL A 216 -5.98 -1.71 -17.32
C VAL A 216 -6.21 -1.50 -18.81
N ARG A 217 -7.37 -0.97 -19.17
CA ARG A 217 -7.63 -0.47 -20.52
C ARG A 217 -7.84 1.03 -20.45
N CYS A 218 -7.06 1.79 -21.21
CA CYS A 218 -7.16 3.25 -21.28
C CYS A 218 -7.41 3.69 -22.71
N LEU A 219 -8.32 4.66 -22.85
CA LEU A 219 -8.62 5.34 -24.09
C LEU A 219 -8.20 6.81 -23.93
N ALA A 220 -7.18 7.22 -24.68
CA ALA A 220 -6.76 8.60 -24.77
C ALA A 220 -7.64 9.31 -25.82
N ILE A 221 -8.39 10.33 -25.40
CA ILE A 221 -9.41 10.99 -26.23
C ILE A 221 -9.21 12.51 -26.21
N THR A 222 -9.33 13.17 -27.37
CA THR A 222 -9.35 14.65 -27.47
C THR A 222 -10.73 15.24 -27.12
N GLU A 223 -10.84 16.58 -27.06
CA GLU A 223 -12.12 17.29 -26.92
C GLU A 223 -13.18 16.84 -27.93
N GLN A 224 -12.77 16.65 -29.19
CA GLN A 224 -13.66 16.30 -30.29
C GLN A 224 -14.00 14.80 -30.31
N ALA A 225 -13.79 14.10 -29.19
CA ALA A 225 -13.98 12.66 -29.04
C ALA A 225 -13.15 11.81 -30.01
N LYS A 226 -12.04 12.35 -30.53
CA LYS A 226 -11.12 11.59 -31.38
C LYS A 226 -10.27 10.69 -30.49
N ILE A 227 -10.26 9.40 -30.81
CA ILE A 227 -9.40 8.42 -30.15
C ILE A 227 -7.98 8.61 -30.66
N LEU A 228 -7.06 8.92 -29.76
CA LEU A 228 -5.62 8.97 -30.02
C LEU A 228 -4.97 7.61 -29.77
N GLU A 229 -5.34 6.96 -28.67
CA GLU A 229 -4.79 5.69 -28.24
C GLU A 229 -5.85 4.83 -27.55
N ASP A 230 -5.85 3.52 -27.80
CA ASP A 230 -6.66 2.51 -27.08
C ASP A 230 -5.70 1.39 -26.67
N THR A 231 -5.24 1.42 -25.42
CA THR A 231 -4.30 0.43 -24.89
C THR A 231 -4.99 -0.47 -23.89
N THR A 232 -4.65 -1.75 -23.92
CA THR A 232 -4.95 -2.68 -22.84
C THR A 232 -3.63 -3.29 -22.37
N THR A 233 -3.35 -3.14 -21.09
CA THR A 233 -2.10 -3.57 -20.46
C THR A 233 -2.43 -4.47 -19.28
N ILE A 234 -1.72 -5.60 -19.18
CA ILE A 234 -1.73 -6.47 -18.01
C ILE A 234 -0.45 -6.21 -17.22
N TYR A 235 -0.62 -5.92 -15.92
CA TYR A 235 0.46 -5.83 -14.95
C TYR A 235 0.44 -7.10 -14.10
N THR A 236 1.55 -7.82 -14.08
CA THR A 236 1.70 -9.10 -13.38
C THR A 236 3.08 -9.18 -12.72
N ILE A 237 3.25 -10.11 -11.78
CA ILE A 237 4.54 -10.38 -11.14
C ILE A 237 4.96 -11.81 -11.45
N GLN A 238 6.01 -11.95 -12.27
CA GLN A 238 6.56 -13.26 -12.63
C GLN A 238 7.94 -13.42 -12.02
N HIS A 239 8.14 -14.51 -11.29
CA HIS A 239 9.41 -14.80 -10.59
C HIS A 239 9.88 -13.65 -9.69
N GLY A 240 8.93 -12.96 -9.04
CA GLY A 240 9.19 -11.81 -8.16
C GLY A 240 9.49 -10.49 -8.87
N GLN A 241 9.45 -10.46 -10.21
CA GLN A 241 9.72 -9.27 -11.02
C GLN A 241 8.44 -8.76 -11.70
N PRO A 242 8.25 -7.43 -11.76
CA PRO A 242 7.12 -6.87 -12.49
C PRO A 242 7.25 -7.10 -13.99
N GLN A 243 6.14 -7.47 -14.61
CA GLN A 243 5.99 -7.59 -16.05
C GLN A 243 4.81 -6.73 -16.49
N VAL A 244 5.02 -6.01 -17.60
CA VAL A 244 4.01 -5.12 -18.20
C VAL A 244 3.77 -5.62 -19.63
N LEU A 245 2.57 -6.15 -19.87
CA LEU A 245 2.23 -6.80 -21.12
C LEU A 245 1.15 -6.00 -21.85
N THR A 246 1.51 -5.33 -22.94
CA THR A 246 0.52 -4.72 -23.84
C THR A 246 -0.15 -5.80 -24.68
N VAL A 247 -1.47 -5.94 -24.54
CA VAL A 247 -2.25 -6.97 -25.21
C VAL A 247 -2.52 -6.54 -26.65
N LYS A 248 -2.02 -7.32 -27.62
CA LYS A 248 -2.19 -7.05 -29.06
C LYS A 248 -3.13 -8.03 -29.75
N ASP A 249 -3.32 -9.22 -29.18
CA ASP A 249 -4.21 -10.22 -29.74
C ASP A 249 -5.67 -9.80 -29.61
N ARG A 250 -6.43 -9.87 -30.72
CA ARG A 250 -7.81 -9.37 -30.75
C ARG A 250 -8.77 -10.20 -29.91
N GLN A 251 -8.57 -11.52 -29.85
CA GLN A 251 -9.44 -12.40 -29.08
C GLN A 251 -9.19 -12.19 -27.58
N GLN A 252 -7.94 -12.11 -27.16
CA GLN A 252 -7.57 -11.80 -25.79
C GLN A 252 -8.07 -10.41 -25.37
N LEU A 253 -7.94 -9.39 -26.23
CA LEU A 253 -8.50 -8.06 -25.99
C LEU A 253 -10.01 -8.10 -25.75
N ALA A 254 -10.76 -8.86 -26.55
CA ALA A 254 -12.20 -8.99 -26.39
C ALA A 254 -12.56 -9.64 -25.04
N THR A 255 -11.87 -10.71 -24.66
CA THR A 255 -12.07 -11.39 -23.37
C THR A 255 -11.79 -10.45 -22.19
N ILE A 256 -10.65 -9.75 -22.19
CA ILE A 256 -10.28 -8.82 -21.11
C ILE A 256 -11.28 -7.66 -21.04
N ARG A 257 -11.70 -7.12 -22.18
CA ARG A 257 -12.70 -6.04 -22.23
C ARG A 257 -14.03 -6.51 -21.63
N ASP A 258 -14.49 -7.69 -21.98
CA ASP A 258 -15.74 -8.24 -21.44
C ASP A 258 -15.64 -8.39 -19.92
N GLU A 259 -14.49 -8.86 -19.42
CA GLU A 259 -14.21 -8.94 -17.98
C GLU A 259 -14.19 -7.57 -17.28
N LEU A 260 -13.52 -6.56 -17.86
CA LEU A 260 -13.49 -5.19 -17.34
C LEU A 260 -14.90 -4.58 -17.28
N CYS A 261 -15.77 -4.94 -18.22
CA CYS A 261 -17.11 -4.38 -18.35
C CYS A 261 -18.18 -5.02 -17.46
N VAL A 262 -17.86 -6.13 -16.76
CA VAL A 262 -18.80 -6.79 -15.84
C VAL A 262 -19.37 -5.80 -14.80
N ASP A 263 -18.48 -5.01 -14.18
CA ASP A 263 -18.82 -4.08 -13.11
C ASP A 263 -18.92 -2.61 -13.59
N ALA A 264 -18.57 -2.34 -14.85
CA ALA A 264 -18.50 -1.01 -15.43
C ALA A 264 -19.51 -0.79 -16.57
N LYS A 265 -20.69 -1.42 -16.50
CA LYS A 265 -21.70 -1.41 -17.59
C LYS A 265 -22.15 -0.02 -18.08
N LYS A 266 -21.95 1.02 -17.27
CA LYS A 266 -22.28 2.42 -17.62
C LYS A 266 -21.11 3.19 -18.23
N SER A 267 -19.90 2.60 -18.25
CA SER A 267 -18.74 3.22 -18.87
C SER A 267 -18.93 3.26 -20.39
N LYS A 268 -18.52 4.38 -21.00
CA LYS A 268 -18.49 4.53 -22.47
C LYS A 268 -17.50 3.56 -23.14
N LEU A 269 -16.55 3.03 -22.37
CA LEU A 269 -15.56 2.06 -22.83
C LEU A 269 -16.16 0.65 -22.99
N CYS A 270 -17.36 0.43 -22.45
CA CYS A 270 -18.09 -0.82 -22.54
C CYS A 270 -19.18 -0.71 -23.62
N PRO A 271 -19.11 -1.51 -24.69
CA PRO A 271 -20.15 -1.49 -25.72
C PRO A 271 -21.49 -1.93 -25.12
N SER A 272 -22.56 -1.20 -25.45
CA SER A 272 -23.93 -1.66 -25.24
C SER A 272 -24.16 -2.90 -26.11
N LYS A 273 -24.41 -4.04 -25.48
CA LYS A 273 -24.80 -5.27 -26.16
C LYS A 273 -26.13 -5.11 -26.88
#